data_AF-A0A4V1ZSQ2-F1
#
_entry.id   AF-A0A4V1ZSQ2-F1
#
_cell.length_a   1.000
_cell.length_b   1.000
_cell.length_c   1.000
_cell.angle_alpha   90.00
_cell.angle_beta   90.00
_cell.angle_gamma   90.00
#
_symmetry.space_group_name_H-M   'P 1'
#
loop_
_entity.id
_entity.type
_entity.pdbx_description
1 polymer ?
#
loop_
_entity_poly.entity_id
_entity_poly.type
_entity_poly.pdbx_seq_one_letter_code
_entity_poly.pdbx_strand_id
1 'polypeptide(L)'
;IDKDGKLDLVTLFGQGDERIVWYKNNGNLQFTAITLLRFPPVYGSSSFELTDFNKDGLLDILYTAGDNSDFSVELKHYHGVYVFTNQGKNTFKQTYFHQMNGAHKVKPKVPAHRVVNRNGMLSGRHHFSTPTKMEELLNKEGIKVVDDTIVDFKNLFWDPASLI
;
A
#
# COMPACT_ATOMS: atom_id res chain seq x y z
N ILE A 1 13.29 -2.33 -14.30
CA ILE A 1 12.03 -2.20 -15.08
C ILE A 1 12.18 -2.83 -16.47
N ASP A 2 13.29 -2.57 -17.15
CA ASP A 2 13.55 -3.03 -18.52
C ASP A 2 14.17 -4.44 -18.62
N LYS A 3 14.37 -5.12 -17.49
CA LYS A 3 14.85 -6.52 -17.39
C LYS A 3 16.25 -6.72 -17.99
N ASP A 4 17.10 -5.71 -17.95
CA ASP A 4 18.48 -5.78 -18.50
C ASP A 4 19.51 -6.44 -17.56
N GLY A 5 19.07 -6.90 -16.39
CA GLY A 5 19.90 -7.56 -15.38
C GLY A 5 20.64 -6.60 -14.44
N LYS A 6 20.52 -5.27 -14.63
CA LYS A 6 21.08 -4.27 -13.73
C LYS A 6 20.02 -3.81 -12.71
N LEU A 7 20.48 -3.46 -11.52
CA LEU A 7 19.60 -2.92 -10.48
C LEU A 7 19.27 -1.46 -10.78
N ASP A 8 18.03 -1.20 -11.17
CA ASP A 8 17.46 0.14 -11.33
C ASP A 8 16.95 0.73 -10.01
N LEU A 9 16.76 2.06 -9.98
CA LEU A 9 16.00 2.72 -8.91
C LEU A 9 14.76 3.38 -9.49
N VAL A 10 13.66 3.32 -8.75
CA VAL A 10 12.43 4.04 -9.09
C VAL A 10 12.01 4.80 -7.84
N THR A 11 11.77 6.10 -8.01
CA THR A 11 11.58 7.01 -6.88
C THR A 11 10.36 7.87 -7.09
N LEU A 12 9.58 8.03 -6.04
CA LEU A 12 8.51 9.02 -5.98
C LEU A 12 9.05 10.31 -5.37
N PHE A 13 8.97 11.40 -6.12
CA PHE A 13 9.14 12.75 -5.61
C PHE A 13 7.76 13.31 -5.28
N GLY A 14 7.55 13.68 -4.03
CA GLY A 14 6.38 14.44 -3.58
C GLY A 14 6.69 15.94 -3.52
N GLN A 15 5.65 16.76 -3.33
CA GLN A 15 5.69 18.22 -3.08
C GLN A 15 6.41 19.05 -4.16
N GLY A 16 5.74 20.08 -4.69
CA GLY A 16 6.33 21.07 -5.60
C GLY A 16 6.52 20.59 -7.04
N ASP A 17 7.14 19.42 -7.25
CA ASP A 17 7.21 18.75 -8.55
C ASP A 17 6.99 17.24 -8.40
N GLU A 18 5.72 16.86 -8.35
CA GLU A 18 5.31 15.48 -8.09
C GLU A 18 5.53 14.58 -9.30
N ARG A 19 6.34 13.54 -9.12
CA ARG A 19 6.74 12.66 -10.24
C ARG A 19 7.25 11.30 -9.76
N ILE A 20 7.05 10.29 -10.60
CA ILE A 20 7.74 9.01 -10.50
C ILE A 20 8.88 9.00 -11.52
N VAL A 21 10.10 8.83 -11.04
CA VAL A 21 11.33 8.86 -11.86
C VAL A 21 12.00 7.50 -11.79
N TRP A 22 12.32 6.95 -12.95
CA TRP A 22 13.18 5.80 -13.12
C TRP A 22 14.61 6.27 -13.33
N TYR A 23 15.50 5.95 -12.41
CA TYR A 23 16.93 6.05 -12.58
C TYR A 23 17.42 4.73 -13.18
N LYS A 24 17.55 4.73 -14.50
CA LYS A 24 18.08 3.59 -15.27
C LYS A 24 19.56 3.41 -14.96
N ASN A 25 19.95 2.22 -14.51
CA ASN A 25 21.34 1.93 -14.21
C ASN A 25 22.13 1.62 -15.49
N ASN A 26 23.05 2.50 -15.86
CA ASN A 26 23.92 2.30 -17.02
C ASN A 26 25.12 1.39 -16.71
N GLY A 27 25.35 1.07 -15.44
CA GLY A 27 26.53 0.37 -14.93
C GLY A 27 27.43 1.31 -14.14
N ASN A 28 28.33 0.76 -13.32
CA ASN A 28 29.31 1.52 -12.53
C ASN A 28 28.70 2.67 -11.69
N LEU A 29 27.50 2.45 -11.14
CA LEU A 29 26.74 3.45 -10.36
C LEU A 29 26.41 4.74 -11.14
N GLN A 30 26.39 4.67 -12.47
CA GLN A 30 25.92 5.77 -13.32
C GLN A 30 24.46 5.57 -13.69
N PHE A 31 23.66 6.63 -13.59
CA PHE A 31 22.22 6.55 -13.80
C PHE A 31 21.72 7.60 -14.80
N THR A 32 20.78 7.20 -15.66
CA THR A 32 19.99 8.13 -16.47
C THR A 32 18.62 8.31 -15.82
N ALA A 33 18.26 9.55 -15.49
CA ALA A 33 16.95 9.87 -14.94
C ALA A 33 15.89 9.99 -16.04
N ILE A 34 14.82 9.22 -15.93
CA ILE A 34 13.69 9.19 -16.87
C ILE A 34 12.41 9.38 -16.08
N THR A 35 11.68 10.47 -16.36
CA THR A 35 10.36 10.70 -15.74
C THR A 35 9.34 9.74 -16.35
N LEU A 36 8.78 8.84 -15.55
CA LEU A 36 7.74 7.89 -15.99
C LEU A 36 6.35 8.53 -15.94
N LEU A 37 6.06 9.23 -14.84
CA LEU A 37 4.80 9.92 -14.59
C LEU A 37 5.08 11.25 -13.90
N ARG A 38 4.29 12.27 -14.20
CA ARG A 38 4.31 13.58 -13.54
C ARG A 38 2.89 13.97 -13.18
N PHE A 39 2.71 14.47 -11.96
CA PHE A 39 1.41 14.79 -11.38
C PHE A 39 1.32 16.29 -11.05
N PRO A 40 0.12 16.86 -10.91
CA PRO A 40 -0.03 18.20 -10.37
C PRO A 40 0.60 18.29 -8.97
N PRO A 41 1.28 19.40 -8.63
CA PRO A 41 2.04 19.53 -7.38
C PRO A 41 1.18 19.67 -6.11
N VAL A 42 -0.14 19.48 -6.26
CA VAL A 42 -1.16 19.63 -5.21
C VAL A 42 -1.86 18.32 -4.89
N TYR A 43 -1.48 17.22 -5.56
CA TYR A 43 -2.09 15.90 -5.40
C TYR A 43 -1.70 15.27 -4.06
N GLY A 44 -0.52 15.60 -3.53
CA GLY A 44 -0.05 15.01 -2.28
C GLY A 44 0.33 13.55 -2.49
N SER A 45 1.17 13.29 -3.49
CA SER A 45 1.82 12.00 -3.75
C SER A 45 2.37 11.38 -2.47
N SER A 46 1.87 10.20 -2.09
CA SER A 46 2.17 9.59 -0.78
C SER A 46 2.92 8.26 -0.87
N SER A 47 2.62 7.42 -1.85
CA SER A 47 3.29 6.13 -2.06
C SER A 47 3.10 5.61 -3.49
N PHE A 48 3.93 4.66 -3.89
CA PHE A 48 3.73 3.87 -5.10
C PHE A 48 4.27 2.44 -4.92
N GLU A 49 3.83 1.53 -5.78
CA GLU A 49 4.31 0.16 -5.89
C GLU A 49 4.37 -0.25 -7.36
N LEU A 50 5.36 -1.08 -7.71
CA LEU A 50 5.48 -1.69 -9.04
C LEU A 50 4.98 -3.13 -8.96
N THR A 51 3.93 -3.43 -9.70
CA THR A 51 3.32 -4.77 -9.72
C THR A 51 2.64 -5.01 -11.05
N ASP A 52 2.57 -6.25 -11.51
CA ASP A 52 1.84 -6.63 -12.72
C ASP A 52 0.35 -6.79 -12.36
N PHE A 53 -0.42 -5.70 -12.49
CA PHE A 53 -1.79 -5.62 -12.00
C PHE A 53 -2.77 -6.33 -12.94
N ASN A 54 -2.53 -6.23 -14.25
CA ASN A 54 -3.38 -6.82 -15.29
C ASN A 54 -2.89 -8.21 -15.77
N LYS A 55 -1.76 -8.70 -15.27
CA LYS A 55 -1.14 -10.01 -15.59
C LYS A 55 -0.66 -10.10 -17.04
N ASP A 56 -0.16 -9.01 -17.61
CA ASP A 56 0.38 -8.97 -18.97
C ASP A 56 1.91 -9.19 -19.03
N GLY A 57 2.57 -9.34 -17.88
CA GLY A 57 4.02 -9.57 -17.75
C GLY A 57 4.86 -8.30 -17.76
N LEU A 58 4.23 -7.12 -17.83
CA LEU A 58 4.84 -5.81 -17.63
C LEU A 58 4.54 -5.30 -16.22
N LEU A 59 5.49 -4.58 -15.62
CA LEU A 59 5.24 -3.93 -14.33
C LEU A 59 4.41 -2.67 -14.55
N ASP A 60 3.27 -2.60 -13.86
CA ASP A 60 2.39 -1.45 -13.73
C ASP A 60 2.77 -0.60 -12.51
N ILE A 61 2.13 0.57 -12.37
CA ILE A 61 2.29 1.46 -11.22
C ILE A 61 0.97 1.54 -10.46
N LEU A 62 0.98 1.09 -9.20
CA LEU A 62 -0.03 1.43 -8.19
C LEU A 62 0.45 2.69 -7.46
N TYR A 63 -0.38 3.72 -7.39
CA TYR A 63 0.01 5.03 -6.83
C TYR A 63 -1.07 5.56 -5.90
N THR A 64 -0.67 6.24 -4.83
CA THR A 64 -1.59 6.90 -3.91
C THR A 64 -1.29 8.39 -3.80
N ALA A 65 -2.37 9.18 -3.81
CA ALA A 65 -2.35 10.62 -3.60
C ALA A 65 -3.35 10.99 -2.51
N GLY A 66 -2.99 11.88 -1.60
CA GLY A 66 -3.87 12.29 -0.52
C GLY A 66 -3.20 12.83 0.72
N ASP A 67 -1.90 13.11 0.66
CA ASP A 67 -1.21 13.79 1.77
C ASP A 67 -1.60 15.27 1.79
N ASN A 68 -2.31 15.70 2.84
CA ASN A 68 -2.80 17.08 3.01
C ASN A 68 -2.79 17.51 4.48
N SER A 69 -1.90 16.94 5.30
CA SER A 69 -1.98 17.08 6.77
C SER A 69 -1.31 18.34 7.33
N ASP A 70 -0.77 19.23 6.48
CA ASP A 70 0.08 20.32 6.94
C ASP A 70 -0.69 21.54 7.49
N PHE A 71 -1.84 21.93 6.90
CA PHE A 71 -2.54 23.17 7.27
C PHE A 71 -4.07 23.07 7.36
N SER A 72 -4.74 22.28 6.51
CA SER A 72 -6.18 21.99 6.61
C SER A 72 -6.57 20.68 5.92
N VAL A 73 -7.48 19.91 6.52
CA VAL A 73 -7.96 18.63 5.95
C VAL A 73 -9.04 18.93 4.91
N GLU A 74 -8.62 19.43 3.75
CA GLU A 74 -9.52 19.59 2.60
C GLU A 74 -9.66 18.26 1.86
N LEU A 75 -10.90 17.83 1.67
CA LEU A 75 -11.23 16.68 0.84
C LEU A 75 -11.14 17.08 -0.63
N LYS A 76 -10.24 16.43 -1.36
CA LYS A 76 -10.00 16.72 -2.78
C LYS A 76 -10.45 15.53 -3.62
N HIS A 77 -11.16 15.80 -4.72
CA HIS A 77 -11.72 14.75 -5.58
C HIS A 77 -10.65 13.88 -6.26
N TYR A 78 -9.40 14.34 -6.27
CA TYR A 78 -8.21 13.62 -6.76
C TYR A 78 -7.40 12.94 -5.64
N HIS A 79 -7.92 12.85 -4.41
CA HIS A 79 -7.31 11.99 -3.40
C HIS A 79 -7.80 10.55 -3.59
N GLY A 80 -6.88 9.61 -3.63
CA GLY A 80 -7.24 8.22 -3.82
C GLY A 80 -6.10 7.33 -4.28
N VAL A 81 -6.52 6.18 -4.81
CA VAL A 81 -5.67 5.13 -5.36
C VAL A 81 -5.80 5.12 -6.87
N TYR A 82 -4.66 5.07 -7.55
CA TYR A 82 -4.56 5.08 -9.01
C TYR A 82 -3.84 3.83 -9.47
N VAL A 83 -4.26 3.30 -10.61
CA VAL A 83 -3.50 2.29 -11.36
C VAL A 83 -3.14 2.86 -12.72
N PHE A 84 -1.84 2.82 -13.03
CA PHE A 84 -1.32 3.13 -14.35
C PHE A 84 -0.72 1.87 -14.96
N THR A 85 -1.35 1.36 -16.01
CA THR A 85 -0.87 0.15 -16.70
C THR A 85 0.20 0.48 -17.72
N ASN A 86 1.23 -0.36 -17.79
CA ASN A 86 2.33 -0.22 -18.74
C ASN A 86 1.86 -0.64 -20.15
N GLN A 87 1.91 0.29 -21.09
CA GLN A 87 1.55 0.08 -22.49
C GLN A 87 2.74 -0.46 -23.33
N GLY A 88 3.81 -0.88 -22.67
CA GLY A 88 5.08 -1.24 -23.29
C GLY A 88 6.07 -0.09 -23.29
N LYS A 89 7.36 -0.42 -23.39
CA LYS A 89 8.49 0.53 -23.37
C LYS A 89 8.43 1.52 -22.19
N ASN A 90 7.84 1.10 -21.07
CA ASN A 90 7.67 1.91 -19.86
C ASN A 90 6.87 3.19 -20.09
N THR A 91 5.90 3.13 -21.00
CA THR A 91 4.90 4.19 -21.22
C THR A 91 3.64 3.82 -20.47
N PHE A 92 3.12 4.69 -19.61
CA PHE A 92 2.04 4.35 -18.68
C PHE A 92 0.75 5.08 -19.01
N LYS A 93 -0.39 4.41 -18.86
CA LYS A 93 -1.72 4.98 -19.02
C LYS A 93 -2.54 4.75 -17.75
N GLN A 94 -3.19 5.80 -17.23
CA GLN A 94 -4.14 5.65 -16.14
C GLN A 94 -5.33 4.80 -16.61
N THR A 95 -5.57 3.68 -15.94
CA THR A 95 -6.68 2.76 -16.25
C THR A 95 -7.68 2.62 -15.12
N TYR A 96 -7.27 2.99 -13.90
CA TYR A 96 -8.16 2.98 -12.74
C TYR A 96 -7.88 4.16 -11.82
N PHE A 97 -8.95 4.67 -11.22
CA PHE A 97 -8.91 5.60 -10.12
C PHE A 97 -10.05 5.29 -9.16
N HIS A 98 -9.73 5.18 -7.88
CA HIS A 98 -10.71 5.11 -6.80
C HIS A 98 -10.49 6.27 -5.85
N GLN A 99 -11.48 7.15 -5.75
CA GLN A 99 -11.44 8.26 -4.82
C GLN A 99 -11.46 7.72 -3.39
N MET A 100 -10.43 8.04 -2.63
CA MET A 100 -10.28 7.64 -1.24
C MET A 100 -9.49 8.72 -0.52
N ASN A 101 -10.20 9.58 0.22
CA ASN A 101 -9.56 10.59 1.05
C ASN A 101 -8.68 9.91 2.11
N GLY A 102 -7.50 10.48 2.39
CA GLY A 102 -6.54 9.84 3.27
C GLY A 102 -5.95 8.56 2.67
N ALA A 103 -5.91 8.39 1.35
CA ALA A 103 -5.05 7.41 0.68
C ALA A 103 -3.57 7.79 0.86
N HIS A 104 -3.04 7.46 2.03
CA HIS A 104 -1.66 7.60 2.41
C HIS A 104 -1.15 6.28 3.01
N LYS A 105 0.05 6.28 3.56
CA LYS A 105 0.58 5.13 4.31
C LYS A 105 -0.16 4.99 5.64
N VAL A 106 -0.99 3.95 5.78
CA VAL A 106 -1.80 3.69 6.99
C VAL A 106 -0.99 3.82 8.28
N LYS A 107 -1.34 4.81 9.10
CA LYS A 107 -0.86 5.04 10.47
C LYS A 107 -2.06 5.33 11.39
N PRO A 108 -2.22 4.66 12.55
CA PRO A 108 -1.40 3.55 13.04
C PRO A 108 -1.51 2.32 12.13
N LYS A 109 -0.56 1.40 12.25
CA LYS A 109 -0.56 0.16 11.47
C LYS A 109 -1.92 -0.54 11.60
N VAL A 110 -2.45 -1.08 10.48
CA VAL A 110 -3.67 -1.90 10.48
C VAL A 110 -3.56 -2.93 11.61
N PRO A 111 -4.58 -3.08 12.48
CA PRO A 111 -4.57 -4.03 13.59
C PRO A 111 -4.76 -5.46 13.08
N ALA A 112 -3.79 -5.94 12.29
CA ALA A 112 -3.83 -7.24 11.63
C ALA A 112 -3.96 -8.41 12.62
N HIS A 113 -3.59 -8.20 13.89
CA HIS A 113 -3.75 -9.19 14.95
C HIS A 113 -5.22 -9.49 15.28
N ARG A 114 -6.17 -8.64 14.86
CA ARG A 114 -7.61 -8.85 14.99
C ARG A 114 -8.22 -9.69 13.85
N VAL A 115 -7.45 -9.99 12.81
CA VAL A 115 -7.92 -10.78 11.66
C VAL A 115 -7.60 -12.25 11.87
N VAL A 116 -8.62 -13.03 12.20
CA VAL A 116 -8.55 -14.48 12.45
C VAL A 116 -9.46 -15.23 11.48
N ASN A 117 -9.31 -16.55 11.38
CA ASN A 117 -10.18 -17.35 10.53
C ASN A 117 -11.58 -17.53 11.14
N ARG A 118 -12.46 -18.27 10.43
CA ARG A 118 -13.85 -18.51 10.84
C ARG A 118 -14.03 -19.14 12.23
N ASN A 119 -12.99 -19.79 12.76
CA ASN A 119 -13.01 -20.48 14.05
C ASN A 119 -12.42 -19.62 15.18
N GLY A 120 -11.98 -18.38 14.89
CA GLY A 120 -11.25 -17.55 15.86
C GLY A 120 -9.78 -17.97 16.04
N MET A 121 -9.25 -18.84 15.16
CA MET A 121 -7.88 -19.33 15.25
C MET A 121 -6.90 -18.35 14.61
N LEU A 122 -5.73 -18.17 15.25
CA LEU A 122 -4.64 -17.27 14.87
C LEU A 122 -3.84 -17.82 13.67
N SER A 123 -4.50 -18.21 12.59
CA SER A 123 -3.83 -18.80 11.40
C SER A 123 -2.87 -17.85 10.69
N GLY A 124 -2.99 -16.54 10.92
CA GLY A 124 -2.08 -15.51 10.39
C GLY A 124 -0.83 -15.26 11.22
N ARG A 125 -0.64 -15.94 12.37
CA ARG A 125 0.44 -15.65 13.33
C ARG A 125 1.85 -15.71 12.73
N HIS A 126 2.07 -16.56 11.73
CA HIS A 126 3.37 -16.72 11.07
C HIS A 126 3.80 -15.49 10.24
N HIS A 127 2.88 -14.57 9.93
CA HIS A 127 3.21 -13.31 9.26
C HIS A 127 3.67 -12.21 10.21
N PHE A 128 3.66 -12.47 11.53
CA PHE A 128 4.19 -11.54 12.52
C PHE A 128 5.67 -11.79 12.77
N SER A 129 6.35 -10.78 13.33
CA SER A 129 7.80 -10.83 13.58
C SER A 129 8.24 -11.96 14.52
N THR A 130 7.34 -12.43 15.39
CA THR A 130 7.57 -13.58 16.27
C THR A 130 6.31 -14.44 16.31
N PRO A 131 6.43 -15.76 16.59
CA PRO A 131 5.28 -16.66 16.67
C PRO A 131 4.22 -16.24 17.70
N THR A 132 4.62 -15.56 18.78
CA THR A 132 3.75 -15.11 19.88
C THR A 132 3.15 -13.74 19.68
N LYS A 133 3.59 -12.98 18.66
CA LYS A 133 3.30 -11.54 18.61
C LYS A 133 1.81 -11.24 18.45
N MET A 134 1.12 -12.03 17.65
CA MET A 134 -0.31 -11.87 17.39
C MET A 134 -1.12 -12.05 18.69
N GLU A 135 -0.78 -13.09 19.46
CA GLU A 135 -1.36 -13.37 20.77
C GLU A 135 -1.03 -12.26 21.79
N GLU A 136 0.22 -11.80 21.87
CA GLU A 136 0.60 -10.69 22.76
C GLU A 136 -0.22 -9.42 22.50
N LEU A 137 -0.51 -9.12 21.23
CA LEU A 137 -1.29 -7.94 20.85
C LEU A 137 -2.77 -8.09 21.22
N LEU A 138 -3.34 -9.29 21.05
CA LEU A 138 -4.71 -9.60 21.49
C LEU A 138 -4.82 -9.56 23.03
N ASN A 139 -3.87 -10.15 23.75
CA ASN A 139 -3.84 -10.13 25.21
C ASN A 139 -3.73 -8.69 25.76
N LYS A 140 -2.98 -7.81 25.09
CA LYS A 140 -2.92 -6.37 25.44
C LYS A 140 -4.26 -5.65 25.26
N GLU A 141 -5.14 -6.16 24.41
CA GLU A 141 -6.50 -5.66 24.22
C GLU A 141 -7.52 -6.33 25.16
N GLY A 142 -7.05 -7.20 26.07
CA GLY A 142 -7.91 -7.96 26.98
C GLY A 142 -8.56 -9.20 26.34
N ILE A 143 -8.14 -9.56 25.12
CA ILE A 143 -8.67 -10.72 24.40
C ILE A 143 -7.83 -11.95 24.74
N LYS A 144 -8.46 -12.92 25.41
CA LYS A 144 -7.80 -14.14 25.84
C LYS A 144 -7.67 -15.13 24.68
N VAL A 145 -6.50 -15.76 24.56
CA VAL A 145 -6.20 -16.82 23.58
C VAL A 145 -5.80 -18.09 24.33
N VAL A 146 -6.29 -19.25 23.89
CA VAL A 146 -5.91 -20.58 24.38
C VAL A 146 -5.71 -21.48 23.16
N ASP A 147 -4.60 -22.22 23.11
CA ASP A 147 -4.26 -23.13 22.01
C ASP A 147 -4.45 -22.48 20.62
N ASP A 148 -3.83 -21.31 20.43
CA ASP A 148 -3.91 -20.50 19.20
C ASP A 148 -5.32 -20.06 18.79
N THR A 149 -6.30 -20.12 19.71
CA THR A 149 -7.70 -19.79 19.44
C THR A 149 -8.24 -18.76 20.42
N ILE A 150 -8.94 -17.73 19.91
CA ILE A 150 -9.60 -16.71 20.73
C ILE A 150 -10.72 -17.35 21.57
N VAL A 151 -10.68 -17.11 22.89
CA VAL A 151 -11.75 -17.50 23.82
C VAL A 151 -12.97 -16.61 23.59
N ASP A 152 -14.17 -17.20 23.63
CA ASP A 152 -15.44 -16.50 23.42
C ASP A 152 -15.54 -15.74 22.08
N PHE A 153 -14.87 -16.25 21.03
CA PHE A 153 -14.83 -15.60 19.70
C PHE A 153 -16.21 -15.21 19.16
N LYS A 154 -17.25 -16.02 19.38
CA LYS A 154 -18.62 -15.71 18.95
C LYS A 154 -19.16 -14.39 19.53
N ASN A 155 -18.78 -14.06 20.77
CA ASN A 155 -19.20 -12.82 21.43
C ASN A 155 -18.33 -11.62 21.05
N LEU A 156 -17.11 -11.89 20.57
CA LEU A 156 -16.14 -10.89 20.14
C LEU A 156 -16.18 -10.63 18.62
N PHE A 157 -16.91 -11.46 17.88
CA PHE A 157 -17.02 -11.38 16.44
C PHE A 157 -17.69 -10.07 16.04
N TRP A 158 -16.99 -9.27 15.23
CA TRP A 158 -17.53 -8.06 14.67
C TRP A 158 -18.30 -8.38 13.40
N ASP A 159 -19.63 -8.28 13.46
CA ASP A 159 -20.52 -8.39 12.32
C ASP A 159 -20.90 -6.98 11.82
N PRO A 160 -20.35 -6.49 10.70
CA PRO A 160 -20.74 -5.20 10.16
C PRO A 160 -22.20 -5.19 9.68
N ALA A 161 -22.79 -6.34 9.34
CA ALA A 161 -24.18 -6.41 8.90
C ALA A 161 -25.17 -6.19 10.05
N SER A 162 -24.75 -6.40 11.31
CA SER A 162 -25.60 -6.10 12.48
C SER A 162 -25.69 -4.60 12.79
N LEU A 163 -24.96 -3.76 12.06
CA LEU A 163 -24.93 -2.30 12.24
C LEU A 163 -25.83 -1.55 11.26
N ILE A 164 -26.52 -2.26 10.37
CA ILE A 164 -27.35 -1.73 9.28
C ILE A 164 -28.80 -2.11 9.55
#